data_AF-A0A2D5D5M2-F1
#
_entry.id   AF-A0A2D5D5M2-F1
#
_cell.length_a   1.000
_cell.length_b   1.000
_cell.length_c   1.000
_cell.angle_alpha   90.00
_cell.angle_beta   90.00
_cell.angle_gamma   90.00
#
_symmetry.space_group_name_H-M   'P 1'
#
loop_
_entity.id
_entity.type
_entity.pdbx_description
1 polymer ?
#
loop_
_entity_poly.entity_id
_entity_poly.type
_entity_poly.pdbx_seq_one_letter_code
_entity_poly.pdbx_strand_id
1 'polypeptide(L)' 'RNDTVEETGLGAGVLDDPALSMAWLVHRLASYGDGLRAGDIVLSGSFVRPIEARHGDHFIADYGPFGTVDIAFA' A
#
# COMPACT_ATOMS: atom_id res chain seq x y z
N ARG A 1 2.89 12.16 -9.29
CA ARG A 1 3.03 11.74 -10.69
C ARG A 1 3.61 12.90 -11.48
N ASN A 2 4.70 12.69 -12.23
CA ASN A 2 5.32 13.72 -13.08
C ASN A 2 5.45 15.07 -12.36
N ASP A 3 6.07 15.04 -11.17
CA ASP A 3 6.30 16.20 -10.27
C ASP A 3 5.04 16.90 -9.73
N THR A 4 3.85 16.35 -9.98
CA THR A 4 2.58 16.80 -9.41
C THR A 4 2.13 15.87 -8.29
N VAL A 5 1.76 16.43 -7.14
CA VAL A 5 1.11 15.69 -6.07
C VAL A 5 -0.34 15.40 -6.48
N GLU A 6 -0.62 14.16 -6.83
CA GLU A 6 -1.96 13.72 -7.27
C GLU A 6 -2.88 13.41 -6.10
N GLU A 7 -2.35 12.86 -5.01
CA GLU A 7 -3.10 12.50 -3.81
C GLU A 7 -2.21 12.68 -2.58
N THR A 8 -2.81 13.13 -1.48
CA THR A 8 -2.18 13.15 -0.15
C THR A 8 -3.05 12.37 0.81
N GLY A 9 -2.51 11.31 1.40
CA GLY A 9 -3.18 10.55 2.44
C GLY A 9 -2.28 10.41 3.66
N LEU A 10 -2.80 10.69 4.85
CA LEU A 10 -2.20 10.16 6.07
C LEU A 10 -2.54 8.66 6.16
N GLY A 11 -1.61 7.84 6.67
CA GLY A 11 -1.85 6.40 6.90
C GLY A 11 -3.10 6.08 7.74
N ALA A 12 -3.64 7.07 8.46
CA ALA A 12 -4.94 7.01 9.14
C ALA A 12 -6.16 6.79 8.20
N GLY A 13 -6.00 6.91 6.88
CA GLY A 13 -7.03 6.59 5.89
C GLY A 13 -7.28 5.08 5.66
N VAL A 14 -6.48 4.20 6.27
CA VAL A 14 -6.64 2.73 6.18
C VAL A 14 -7.21 2.22 7.50
N LEU A 15 -8.54 2.11 7.61
CA LEU A 15 -9.22 1.33 8.65
C LEU A 15 -8.78 1.62 10.11
N ASP A 16 -8.56 2.89 10.50
CA ASP A 16 -8.00 3.35 11.79
C ASP A 16 -6.56 2.86 12.11
N ASP A 17 -6.29 1.56 11.95
CA ASP A 17 -5.02 0.90 12.23
C ASP A 17 -4.73 -0.20 11.18
N PRO A 18 -3.61 -0.11 10.43
CA PRO A 18 -3.16 -1.16 9.50
C PRO A 18 -3.07 -2.57 10.11
N ALA A 19 -2.88 -2.68 11.43
CA ALA A 19 -2.86 -3.95 12.14
C ALA A 19 -4.24 -4.65 12.13
N LEU A 20 -5.35 -3.90 12.10
CA LEU A 20 -6.69 -4.47 12.00
C LEU A 20 -6.92 -5.17 10.66
N SER A 21 -6.36 -4.62 9.58
CA SER A 21 -6.36 -5.26 8.26
C SER A 21 -5.66 -6.64 8.30
N MET A 22 -4.54 -6.74 9.02
CA MET A 22 -3.82 -8.00 9.20
C MET A 22 -4.62 -9.01 10.02
N ALA A 23 -5.24 -8.58 11.11
CA ALA A 23 -6.08 -9.45 11.94
C ALA A 23 -7.26 -10.02 11.13
N TRP A 24 -7.92 -9.20 10.31
CA TRP A 24 -8.97 -9.65 9.41
C TRP A 24 -8.46 -10.68 8.39
N LEU A 25 -7.31 -10.41 7.76
CA LEU A 25 -6.74 -11.31 6.75
C LEU A 25 -6.42 -12.68 7.34
N VAL A 26 -5.77 -12.74 8.51
CA VAL A 26 -5.42 -14.00 9.17
C VAL A 26 -6.67 -14.80 9.53
N HIS A 27 -7.71 -14.16 10.08
CA HIS A 27 -8.98 -14.85 10.36
C HIS A 27 -9.65 -15.36 9.08
N ARG A 28 -9.56 -14.61 7.98
CA ARG A 28 -10.12 -15.05 6.70
C ARG A 28 -9.36 -16.24 6.13
N LEU A 29 -8.03 -16.22 6.13
CA LEU A 29 -7.20 -17.34 5.67
C LEU A 29 -7.45 -18.61 6.47
N ALA A 30 -7.61 -18.48 7.80
CA ALA A 30 -7.93 -19.60 8.66
C ALA A 30 -9.24 -20.32 8.26
N SER A 31 -10.24 -19.58 7.76
CA SER A 31 -11.50 -20.17 7.26
C SER A 31 -11.31 -21.06 6.01
N TYR A 32 -10.18 -20.91 5.31
CA TYR A 32 -9.78 -21.73 4.18
C TYR A 32 -8.78 -22.83 4.54
N GLY A 33 -8.40 -22.95 5.82
CA GLY A 33 -7.36 -23.88 6.28
C GLY A 33 -5.93 -23.44 5.96
N ASP A 34 -5.73 -22.15 5.70
CA ASP A 34 -4.40 -21.56 5.40
C ASP A 34 -4.04 -20.45 6.40
N GLY A 35 -2.83 -19.91 6.29
CA GLY A 35 -2.34 -18.83 7.13
C GLY A 35 -1.09 -18.16 6.58
N LEU A 36 -0.59 -17.17 7.33
CA LEU A 36 0.67 -16.50 7.01
C LEU A 36 1.86 -17.25 7.61
N ARG A 37 2.97 -17.28 6.89
CA ARG A 37 4.22 -17.89 7.30
C ARG A 37 5.20 -16.81 7.74
N ALA A 38 6.14 -17.20 8.60
CA ALA A 38 7.24 -16.33 8.96
C ALA A 38 8.05 -15.96 7.70
N GLY A 39 8.23 -14.66 7.47
CA GLY A 39 8.90 -14.12 6.29
C GLY A 39 7.97 -13.68 5.16
N ASP A 40 6.66 -13.94 5.25
CA ASP A 40 5.70 -13.41 4.27
C ASP A 40 5.65 -11.88 4.34
N ILE A 41 5.66 -11.23 3.17
CA ILE A 41 5.47 -9.78 3.03
C ILE A 41 4.01 -9.54 2.64
N VAL A 42 3.28 -8.82 3.49
CA VAL A 42 1.85 -8.53 3.30
C VAL A 42 1.63 -7.03 3.22
N LEU A 43 0.91 -6.59 2.19
CA LEU A 43 0.49 -5.20 2.03
C LEU A 43 -0.84 -4.98 2.76
N SER A 44 -0.90 -4.03 3.69
CA SER A 44 -2.06 -3.78 4.56
C SER A 44 -3.25 -3.10 3.89
N GLY A 45 -3.05 -2.57 2.68
CA GLY A 45 -4.06 -1.84 1.92
C GLY A 45 -3.55 -0.47 1.48
N SER A 46 -4.15 0.06 0.41
CA SER A 46 -3.82 1.40 -0.09
C SER A 46 -4.53 2.48 0.73
N PHE A 47 -3.82 3.56 1.04
CA PHE A 47 -4.37 4.78 1.66
C PHE A 47 -4.66 5.89 0.64
N VAL A 48 -4.36 5.64 -0.63
CA VAL A 48 -4.68 6.54 -1.75
C VAL A 48 -5.52 5.79 -2.77
N ARG A 49 -6.30 6.55 -3.55
CA ARG A 49 -7.00 5.98 -4.71
C ARG A 49 -5.95 5.49 -5.72
N PRO A 50 -6.21 4.39 -6.43
CA PRO A 50 -5.35 3.98 -7.53
C PRO A 50 -5.26 5.10 -8.57
N ILE A 51 -4.04 5.40 -9.01
CA ILE A 51 -3.77 6.35 -10.09
C ILE A 51 -3.38 5.54 -11.31
N GLU A 52 -3.98 5.87 -12.46
CA GLU A 52 -3.66 5.21 -13.72
C GLU A 52 -2.22 5.55 -14.14
N ALA A 53 -1.38 4.53 -14.26
CA ALA A 53 -0.03 4.65 -14.79
C ALA A 53 -0.04 4.44 -16.31
N ARG A 54 0.46 5.41 -17.07
CA ARG A 54 0.58 5.40 -18.52
C ARG A 54 2.05 5.30 -18.91
N HIS A 55 2.31 4.85 -20.14
CA HIS A 55 3.67 4.85 -20.68
C HIS A 55 4.27 6.25 -20.62
N GLY A 56 5.51 6.34 -20.12
CA GLY A 56 6.24 7.59 -19.88
C GLY A 56 5.96 8.23 -18.52
N ASP A 57 5.04 7.70 -17.69
CA ASP A 57 4.77 8.28 -16.38
C ASP A 57 5.86 7.94 -15.36
N HIS A 58 6.13 8.91 -14.48
CA HIS A 58 7.01 8.78 -13.34
C HIS A 58 6.23 9.00 -12.04
N PHE A 59 6.39 8.08 -11.09
CA PHE A 59 5.73 8.11 -9.79
C PHE A 59 6.78 8.14 -8.68
N ILE A 60 6.58 9.09 -7.77
CA ILE A 60 7.33 9.21 -6.53
C ILE A 60 6.30 9.17 -5.40
N ALA A 61 6.46 8.21 -4.49
CA ALA A 61 5.70 8.10 -3.26
C ALA A 61 6.63 8.41 -2.08
N ASP A 62 6.41 9.55 -1.43
CA ASP A 62 7.18 10.01 -0.29
C ASP A 62 6.46 9.64 1.02
N TYR A 63 7.10 8.80 1.84
CA TYR A 63 6.62 8.36 3.14
C TYR A 63 7.29 9.14 4.29
N GLY A 64 7.92 10.28 4.00
CA GLY A 64 8.57 11.15 4.97
C GLY A 64 9.77 10.45 5.64
N PRO A 65 9.80 10.31 6.98
CA PRO A 65 10.91 9.66 7.68
C PRO A 65 11.18 8.21 7.26
N PHE A 66 10.19 7.54 6.65
CA PHE A 66 10.32 6.16 6.16
C PHE A 66 10.92 6.06 4.75
N GLY A 67 11.25 7.19 4.13
CA GLY A 67 11.90 7.25 2.83
C GLY A 67 10.94 7.37 1.66
N THR A 68 11.45 7.13 0.46
CA THR A 68 10.76 7.39 -0.80
C THR A 68 10.84 6.17 -1.71
N VAL A 69 9.74 5.89 -2.42
CA VAL A 69 9.66 4.88 -3.47
C VAL A 69 9.49 5.59 -4.81
N ASP A 70 10.33 5.24 -5.79
CA ASP A 70 10.37 5.84 -7.12
C ASP A 70 10.22 4.75 -8.18
N ILE A 71 9.36 5.00 -9.18
CA ILE A 71 9.20 4.12 -10.34
C ILE A 71 8.87 4.92 -11.61
N ALA A 72 9.51 4.54 -12.71
CA ALA A 72 9.22 5.03 -14.06
C ALA A 72 8.58 3.93 -14.92
N PHE A 73 7.50 4.26 -15.63
CA PHE A 73 6.80 3.37 -16.53
C PHE A 73 7.27 3.64 -17.96
N ALA A 74 7.89 2.64 -18.60
CA ALA A 74 8.40 2.69 -19.98
C ALA A 74 7.90 1.50 -20.80
#